data_AF-A0A7H4LDP8-F1
#
_entry.id   AF-A0A7H4LDP8-F1
#
_cell.length_a   1.000
_cell.length_b   1.000
_cell.length_c   1.000
_cell.angle_alpha   90.00
_cell.angle_beta   90.00
_cell.angle_gamma   90.00
#
_symmetry.space_group_name_H-M   'P 1'
#
loop_
_entity.id
_entity.type
_entity.pdbx_description
1 polymer ?
#
loop_
_entity_poly.entity_id
_entity_poly.type
_entity_poly.pdbx_seq_one_letter_code
_entity_poly.pdbx_strand_id
1 'polypeptide(L)'
;MESADPSAKKMRLPPAVTPVVDPAPGSAGRSGDPAPTGSQEPVESRVDRISDLPDIVRGEIFSLLPTKDCYPTQVLSIRWHPLWRAVPLNLDCCQLSLFNDFEIPRAIISSHQGSVQSLCIPSCYLSKHTMHCTMDAWLKSPKFTELQLLEFYYSPGNHLPDTERHLPVPSTPMSISRFSSSLHTATFALCDLPDNLVLNLQLPFLKKLSLVRVRISEASLHSIIHSSCPALECLVLVFTVRIGCLQIKSPNLVRIGISFDGRQLIIQDAPSLQRLIIDSSYSPLQITVLSAPKLETLGVTHDLCAHFNMVFGSTVL
;
A
#
# COMPACT_ATOMS: atom_id res chain seq x y z
N MET A 1 -29.05 64.34 -10.00
CA MET A 1 -29.06 63.56 -11.26
C MET A 1 -28.16 62.37 -11.01
N GLU A 2 -28.58 61.12 -11.01
CA GLU A 2 -29.88 60.48 -11.15
C GLU A 2 -29.63 59.08 -10.56
N SER A 3 -30.44 58.71 -9.57
CA SER A 3 -30.49 57.37 -9.02
C SER A 3 -31.26 56.50 -10.01
N ALA A 4 -30.71 55.36 -10.41
CA ALA A 4 -31.41 54.36 -11.19
C ALA A 4 -31.26 53.00 -10.51
N ASP A 5 -32.30 52.60 -9.80
CA ASP A 5 -32.69 51.19 -9.66
C ASP A 5 -33.25 50.74 -11.03
N PRO A 6 -33.18 49.46 -11.45
CA PRO A 6 -34.29 48.61 -11.03
C PRO A 6 -34.05 47.08 -10.96
N SER A 7 -34.98 46.46 -10.23
CA SER A 7 -35.70 45.23 -10.59
C SER A 7 -35.09 43.87 -10.28
N ALA A 8 -35.68 43.29 -9.23
CA ALA A 8 -35.74 41.87 -8.92
C ALA A 8 -36.32 41.01 -10.07
N LYS A 9 -35.75 39.82 -10.25
CA LYS A 9 -36.48 38.66 -10.80
C LYS A 9 -36.08 37.40 -10.04
N LYS A 10 -36.94 37.04 -9.08
CA LYS A 10 -37.05 35.71 -8.45
C LYS A 10 -37.33 34.67 -9.53
N MET A 11 -36.45 33.68 -9.67
CA MET A 11 -36.71 32.50 -10.49
C MET A 11 -37.20 31.38 -9.58
N ARG A 12 -38.51 31.11 -9.61
CA ARG A 12 -39.18 29.98 -8.95
C ARG A 12 -39.00 28.73 -9.81
N LEU A 13 -38.56 27.65 -9.19
CA LEU A 13 -38.54 26.29 -9.75
C LEU A 13 -39.98 25.73 -9.89
N PRO A 14 -40.28 24.92 -10.92
CA PRO A 14 -41.55 24.22 -11.03
C PRO A 14 -41.61 22.98 -10.11
N PRO A 15 -42.80 22.57 -9.64
CA PRO A 15 -42.95 21.45 -8.71
C PRO A 15 -42.96 20.09 -9.41
N ALA A 16 -42.62 19.06 -8.63
CA ALA A 16 -42.48 17.65 -9.00
C ALA A 16 -43.82 16.99 -9.39
N VAL A 17 -43.75 16.12 -10.40
CA VAL A 17 -44.84 15.24 -10.86
C VAL A 17 -44.89 14.00 -9.96
N THR A 18 -46.02 13.78 -9.30
CA THR A 18 -46.35 12.54 -8.57
C THR A 18 -46.76 11.43 -9.55
N PRO A 19 -46.33 10.16 -9.36
CA PRO A 19 -46.79 9.07 -10.19
C PRO A 19 -48.19 8.61 -9.76
N VAL A 20 -49.07 8.50 -10.76
CA VAL A 20 -50.43 7.97 -10.67
C VAL A 20 -50.36 6.46 -10.43
N VAL A 21 -51.05 6.01 -9.38
CA VAL A 21 -51.39 4.60 -9.14
C VAL A 21 -52.70 4.33 -9.87
N ASP A 22 -52.75 3.26 -10.67
CA ASP A 22 -54.02 2.64 -11.04
C ASP A 22 -53.91 1.10 -11.05
N PRO A 23 -55.02 0.39 -10.77
CA PRO A 23 -55.03 -0.96 -10.24
C PRO A 23 -55.21 -2.06 -11.30
N ALA A 24 -54.79 -3.29 -10.99
CA ALA A 24 -55.27 -4.50 -11.65
C ALA A 24 -56.75 -4.74 -11.28
N PRO A 25 -57.57 -5.37 -12.16
CA PRO A 25 -57.87 -6.79 -11.92
C PRO A 25 -58.24 -7.59 -13.20
N GLY A 26 -58.32 -8.93 -13.07
CA GLY A 26 -59.27 -9.72 -13.87
C GLY A 26 -58.80 -11.11 -14.35
N SER A 27 -59.31 -12.14 -13.68
CA SER A 27 -59.11 -13.58 -13.87
C SER A 27 -59.89 -14.24 -15.04
N ALA A 28 -59.34 -15.31 -15.62
CA ALA A 28 -59.96 -16.58 -16.09
C ALA A 28 -58.96 -17.27 -17.03
N GLY A 29 -58.57 -18.55 -16.98
CA GLY A 29 -59.17 -19.77 -16.47
C GLY A 29 -59.30 -20.77 -17.64
N ARG A 30 -58.35 -21.72 -17.82
CA ARG A 30 -58.64 -23.02 -18.45
C ARG A 30 -57.56 -24.10 -18.24
N SER A 31 -58.10 -25.28 -17.96
CA SER A 31 -57.55 -26.60 -17.64
C SER A 31 -56.59 -27.24 -18.66
N GLY A 32 -55.65 -28.05 -18.15
CA GLY A 32 -55.42 -29.43 -18.61
C GLY A 32 -54.11 -29.74 -19.36
N ASP A 33 -53.09 -30.24 -18.63
CA ASP A 33 -52.37 -31.51 -18.90
C ASP A 33 -51.13 -31.67 -18.00
N PRO A 34 -50.83 -32.87 -17.44
CA PRO A 34 -49.65 -33.09 -16.60
C PRO A 34 -48.49 -33.72 -17.39
N ALA A 35 -47.31 -33.12 -17.36
CA ALA A 35 -46.06 -33.76 -17.79
C ALA A 35 -44.85 -33.06 -17.14
N PRO A 36 -43.70 -33.75 -17.09
CA PRO A 36 -43.31 -34.77 -16.14
C PRO A 36 -42.58 -34.14 -14.93
N THR A 37 -42.41 -34.93 -13.87
CA THR A 37 -41.54 -34.68 -12.72
C THR A 37 -40.14 -34.22 -13.18
N GLY A 38 -39.97 -32.90 -13.21
CA GLY A 38 -38.65 -32.28 -13.22
C GLY A 38 -38.01 -32.56 -11.88
N SER A 39 -36.90 -33.29 -11.92
CA SER A 39 -35.92 -33.37 -10.85
C SER A 39 -35.71 -31.97 -10.27
N GLN A 40 -36.26 -31.73 -9.07
CA GLN A 40 -35.78 -30.65 -8.22
C GLN A 40 -34.33 -31.00 -7.89
N GLU A 41 -33.41 -30.50 -8.72
CA GLU A 41 -32.09 -30.20 -8.18
C GLU A 41 -32.32 -29.31 -6.96
N PRO A 42 -31.68 -29.61 -5.82
CA PRO A 42 -31.83 -28.78 -4.65
C PRO A 42 -31.43 -27.37 -5.10
N VAL A 43 -32.38 -26.45 -5.01
CA VAL A 43 -32.07 -25.03 -5.03
C VAL A 43 -31.15 -24.87 -3.83
N GLU A 44 -29.84 -24.89 -4.06
CA GLU A 44 -28.88 -24.46 -3.07
C GLU A 44 -29.35 -23.06 -2.70
N SER A 45 -30.05 -22.96 -1.57
CA SER A 45 -30.31 -21.67 -0.97
C SER A 45 -28.92 -21.05 -0.86
N ARG A 46 -28.76 -19.85 -1.41
CA ARG A 46 -27.59 -19.01 -1.12
C ARG A 46 -27.64 -18.72 0.38
N VAL A 47 -27.25 -19.69 1.19
CA VAL A 47 -27.19 -19.58 2.65
C VAL A 47 -26.08 -18.57 2.88
N ASP A 48 -26.45 -17.43 3.48
CA ASP A 48 -25.49 -16.43 3.92
C ASP A 48 -24.74 -16.96 5.15
N ARG A 49 -23.79 -17.87 4.90
CA ARG A 49 -22.95 -18.51 5.92
C ARG A 49 -22.07 -17.51 6.67
N ILE A 50 -21.87 -16.31 6.12
CA ILE A 50 -21.03 -15.27 6.74
C ILE A 50 -21.84 -14.55 7.83
N SER A 51 -23.13 -14.27 7.60
CA SER A 51 -24.00 -13.67 8.62
C SER A 51 -24.24 -14.56 9.84
N ASP A 52 -24.08 -15.87 9.71
CA ASP A 52 -24.23 -16.83 10.82
C ASP A 52 -23.01 -16.87 11.76
N LEU A 53 -21.88 -16.28 11.35
CA LEU A 53 -20.67 -16.22 12.18
C LEU A 53 -20.81 -15.21 13.34
N PRO A 54 -20.17 -15.47 14.50
CA PRO A 54 -20.07 -14.48 15.58
C PRO A 54 -19.46 -13.16 15.10
N ASP A 55 -19.89 -12.05 15.69
CA ASP A 55 -19.43 -10.70 15.31
C ASP A 55 -17.89 -10.56 15.36
N ILE A 56 -17.24 -11.25 16.29
CA ILE A 56 -15.77 -11.27 16.46
C ILE A 56 -15.08 -11.86 15.21
N VAL A 57 -15.54 -13.03 14.75
CA VAL A 57 -14.96 -13.72 13.58
C VAL A 57 -15.24 -12.92 12.31
N ARG A 58 -16.43 -12.31 12.18
CA ARG A 58 -16.71 -11.37 11.09
C ARG A 58 -15.79 -10.15 11.11
N GLY A 59 -15.53 -9.61 12.30
CA GLY A 59 -14.59 -8.50 12.48
C GLY A 59 -13.19 -8.84 11.99
N GLU A 60 -12.69 -10.03 12.31
CA GLU A 60 -11.38 -10.50 11.81
C GLU A 60 -11.38 -10.67 10.29
N ILE A 61 -12.39 -11.31 9.70
CA ILE A 61 -12.51 -11.45 8.24
C ILE A 61 -12.50 -10.07 7.57
N PHE A 62 -13.27 -9.14 8.12
CA PHE A 62 -13.35 -7.76 7.61
C PHE A 62 -12.02 -7.02 7.75
N SER A 63 -11.25 -7.26 8.82
CA SER A 63 -9.94 -6.64 9.03
C SER A 63 -8.87 -7.10 8.04
N LEU A 64 -9.11 -8.20 7.32
CA LEU A 64 -8.18 -8.76 6.33
C LEU A 64 -8.53 -8.33 4.90
N LEU A 65 -9.73 -7.79 4.67
CA LEU A 65 -10.18 -7.39 3.35
C LEU A 65 -9.64 -6.00 2.95
N PRO A 66 -9.23 -5.81 1.68
CA PRO A 66 -8.94 -4.49 1.14
C PRO A 66 -10.17 -3.56 1.17
N THR A 67 -9.94 -2.26 1.37
CA THR A 67 -11.04 -1.25 1.44
C THR A 67 -12.02 -1.32 0.26
N LYS A 68 -11.54 -1.65 -0.96
CA LYS A 68 -12.40 -1.78 -2.15
C LYS A 68 -13.41 -2.91 -2.04
N ASP A 69 -13.05 -4.00 -1.38
CA ASP A 69 -13.93 -5.17 -1.22
C ASP A 69 -14.91 -4.99 -0.05
N CYS A 70 -14.62 -4.03 0.84
CA CYS A 70 -15.52 -3.65 1.93
C CYS A 70 -16.84 -3.05 1.43
N TYR A 71 -16.82 -2.26 0.35
CA TYR A 71 -18.03 -1.58 -0.13
C TYR A 71 -19.03 -2.55 -0.80
N PRO A 72 -18.64 -3.45 -1.73
CA PRO A 72 -19.55 -4.44 -2.30
C PRO A 72 -20.07 -5.44 -1.26
N THR A 73 -19.27 -5.79 -0.26
CA THR A 73 -19.69 -6.74 0.79
C THR A 73 -20.74 -6.14 1.73
N GLN A 74 -20.81 -4.81 1.89
CA GLN A 74 -21.91 -4.16 2.64
C GLN A 74 -23.29 -4.35 1.99
N VAL A 75 -23.34 -4.56 0.67
CA VAL A 75 -24.60 -4.82 -0.05
C VAL A 75 -25.19 -6.18 0.33
N LEU A 76 -24.37 -7.10 0.84
CA LEU A 76 -24.80 -8.44 1.22
C LEU A 76 -25.61 -8.45 2.52
N SER A 77 -25.34 -7.53 3.46
CA SER A 77 -26.09 -7.43 4.72
C SER A 77 -25.93 -6.08 5.41
N ILE A 78 -27.05 -5.42 5.69
CA ILE A 78 -27.12 -4.14 6.44
C ILE A 78 -26.51 -4.29 7.85
N ARG A 79 -26.56 -5.50 8.43
CA ARG A 79 -26.00 -5.80 9.76
C ARG A 79 -24.48 -5.67 9.81
N TRP A 80 -23.80 -5.72 8.66
CA TRP A 80 -22.34 -5.64 8.61
C TRP A 80 -21.84 -4.20 8.65
N HIS A 81 -22.68 -3.21 8.36
CA HIS A 81 -22.28 -1.80 8.27
C HIS A 81 -21.73 -1.22 9.60
N PRO A 82 -22.29 -1.51 10.79
CA PRO A 82 -21.69 -1.05 12.05
C PRO A 82 -20.34 -1.70 12.33
N LEU A 83 -20.20 -3.00 12.01
CA LEU A 83 -18.96 -3.76 12.24
C LEU A 83 -17.84 -3.27 11.33
N TRP A 84 -18.13 -3.07 10.05
CA TRP A 84 -17.17 -2.50 9.09
C TRP A 84 -16.61 -1.15 9.52
N ARG A 85 -17.39 -0.32 10.21
CA ARG A 85 -16.92 0.98 10.70
C ARG A 85 -16.03 0.88 11.93
N ALA A 86 -16.12 -0.20 12.70
CA ALA A 86 -15.39 -0.39 13.96
C ALA A 86 -14.09 -1.21 13.80
N VAL A 87 -14.01 -2.01 12.74
CA VAL A 87 -12.87 -2.89 12.46
C VAL A 87 -11.66 -2.10 11.95
N PRO A 88 -10.42 -2.54 12.23
CA PRO A 88 -9.24 -1.90 11.67
C PRO A 88 -9.24 -1.88 10.13
N LEU A 89 -8.90 -0.73 9.55
CA LEU A 89 -8.98 -0.50 8.11
C LEU A 89 -7.65 -0.79 7.40
N ASN A 90 -7.73 -1.47 6.25
CA ASN A 90 -6.65 -1.58 5.27
C ASN A 90 -6.90 -0.66 4.09
N LEU A 91 -6.36 0.56 4.16
CA LEU A 91 -6.59 1.59 3.16
C LEU A 91 -5.63 1.44 1.99
N ASP A 92 -6.16 1.00 0.86
CA ASP A 92 -5.46 0.94 -0.41
C ASP A 92 -5.96 2.09 -1.32
N CYS A 93 -5.17 3.16 -1.43
CA CYS A 93 -5.51 4.30 -2.27
C CYS A 93 -5.46 3.98 -3.78
N CYS A 94 -4.72 2.95 -4.23
CA CYS A 94 -4.65 2.57 -5.66
C CYS A 94 -6.02 2.21 -6.19
N GLN A 95 -6.75 1.47 -5.37
CA GLN A 95 -8.03 0.87 -5.72
C GLN A 95 -9.18 1.87 -5.65
N LEU A 96 -8.95 3.00 -4.98
CA LEU A 96 -9.92 4.07 -4.77
C LEU A 96 -9.71 5.25 -5.72
N SER A 97 -8.49 5.40 -6.27
CA SER A 97 -8.16 6.50 -7.17
C SER A 97 -8.51 6.16 -8.63
N LEU A 98 -9.79 6.26 -8.98
CA LEU A 98 -10.15 6.51 -10.38
C LEU A 98 -9.82 7.99 -10.66
N PHE A 99 -8.93 8.27 -11.61
CA PHE A 99 -8.63 9.63 -12.08
C PHE A 99 -8.04 10.62 -11.06
N ASN A 100 -7.13 10.17 -10.17
CA ASN A 100 -6.45 11.04 -9.20
C ASN A 100 -7.38 11.76 -8.19
N ASP A 101 -8.62 11.28 -7.98
CA ASP A 101 -9.51 11.86 -6.98
C ASP A 101 -9.13 11.37 -5.57
N PHE A 102 -8.87 12.31 -4.67
CA PHE A 102 -8.40 12.09 -3.30
C PHE A 102 -9.48 12.35 -2.25
N GLU A 103 -10.67 12.80 -2.68
CA GLU A 103 -11.80 12.99 -1.78
C GLU A 103 -12.31 11.67 -1.22
N ILE A 104 -12.17 10.57 -1.96
CA ILE A 104 -12.60 9.23 -1.52
C ILE A 104 -11.76 8.73 -0.33
N PRO A 105 -10.41 8.62 -0.41
CA PRO A 105 -9.61 8.24 0.76
C PRO A 105 -9.80 9.19 1.94
N ARG A 106 -9.93 10.50 1.68
CA ARG A 106 -10.22 11.50 2.71
C ARG A 106 -11.53 11.21 3.45
N ALA A 107 -12.61 11.03 2.69
CA ALA A 107 -13.94 10.77 3.24
C ALA A 107 -13.98 9.46 4.01
N ILE A 108 -13.28 8.42 3.54
CA ILE A 108 -13.16 7.13 4.24
C ILE A 108 -12.44 7.32 5.57
N ILE A 109 -11.26 7.96 5.56
CA ILE A 109 -10.51 8.24 6.79
C ILE A 109 -11.35 9.09 7.74
N SER A 110 -12.11 10.07 7.26
CA SER A 110 -12.95 10.92 8.11
C SER A 110 -14.16 10.18 8.69
N SER A 111 -14.82 9.30 7.92
CA SER A 111 -16.05 8.60 8.33
C SER A 111 -15.82 7.31 9.12
N HIS A 112 -14.65 6.69 9.00
CA HIS A 112 -14.32 5.43 9.68
C HIS A 112 -14.20 5.61 11.20
N GLN A 113 -14.70 4.67 12.01
CA GLN A 113 -14.64 4.79 13.48
C GLN A 113 -13.49 3.97 14.09
N GLY A 114 -12.97 2.97 13.38
CA GLY A 114 -11.84 2.14 13.78
C GLY A 114 -10.47 2.76 13.48
N SER A 115 -9.42 2.05 13.89
CA SER A 115 -8.02 2.39 13.58
C SER A 115 -7.67 2.02 12.14
N VAL A 116 -6.57 2.56 11.62
CA VAL A 116 -6.00 2.18 10.32
C VAL A 116 -4.72 1.38 10.56
N GLN A 117 -4.67 0.15 10.04
CA GLN A 117 -3.54 -0.78 10.22
C GLN A 117 -2.62 -0.83 8.99
N SER A 118 -3.19 -0.68 7.80
CA SER A 118 -2.44 -0.70 6.55
C SER A 118 -2.75 0.52 5.71
N LEU A 119 -1.72 1.15 5.15
CA LEU A 119 -1.82 2.33 4.30
C LEU A 119 -0.94 2.17 3.06
N CYS A 120 -1.58 2.01 1.91
CA CYS A 120 -0.93 1.97 0.60
C CYS A 120 -1.29 3.25 -0.18
N ILE A 121 -0.28 4.02 -0.58
CA ILE A 121 -0.42 5.33 -1.24
C ILE A 121 0.43 5.35 -2.51
N PRO A 122 -0.10 5.86 -3.64
CA PRO A 122 0.71 6.07 -4.85
C PRO A 122 1.81 7.11 -4.57
N SER A 123 3.05 6.83 -4.95
CA SER A 123 4.18 7.73 -4.69
C SER A 123 4.02 9.12 -5.33
N CYS A 124 3.24 9.26 -6.41
CA CYS A 124 2.90 10.56 -7.00
C CYS A 124 2.07 11.47 -6.09
N TYR A 125 1.55 10.97 -4.98
CA TYR A 125 0.87 11.80 -3.98
C TYR A 125 1.88 12.64 -3.18
N LEU A 126 3.15 12.22 -3.12
CA LEU A 126 4.20 12.98 -2.47
C LEU A 126 4.60 14.22 -3.28
N SER A 127 4.52 14.18 -4.61
CA SER A 127 4.95 15.29 -5.48
C SER A 127 3.91 16.41 -5.61
N LYS A 128 2.62 16.12 -5.37
CA LYS A 128 1.56 17.13 -5.44
C LYS A 128 1.54 17.97 -4.15
N HIS A 129 1.87 19.26 -4.25
CA HIS A 129 1.94 20.17 -3.08
C HIS A 129 0.66 20.16 -2.22
N THR A 130 -0.53 20.15 -2.82
CA THR A 130 -1.82 20.05 -2.11
C THR A 130 -1.95 18.77 -1.30
N MET A 131 -1.29 17.69 -1.74
CA MET A 131 -1.36 16.37 -1.12
C MET A 131 -0.37 16.22 0.02
N HIS A 132 0.80 16.87 -0.02
CA HIS A 132 1.77 16.81 1.06
C HIS A 132 1.15 17.24 2.40
N CYS A 133 0.46 18.38 2.43
CA CYS A 133 -0.23 18.88 3.63
C CYS A 133 -1.37 17.96 4.09
N THR A 134 -2.12 17.41 3.12
CA THR A 134 -3.28 16.55 3.40
C THR A 134 -2.83 15.20 3.99
N MET A 135 -1.79 14.60 3.42
CA MET A 135 -1.17 13.38 3.92
C MET A 135 -0.53 13.61 5.28
N ASP A 136 0.17 14.73 5.50
CA ASP A 136 0.67 15.07 6.84
C ASP A 136 -0.46 15.15 7.87
N ALA A 137 -1.60 15.75 7.49
CA ALA A 137 -2.78 15.78 8.35
C ALA A 137 -3.36 14.39 8.60
N TRP A 138 -3.37 13.51 7.59
CA TRP A 138 -3.80 12.11 7.74
C TRP A 138 -2.88 11.35 8.68
N LEU A 139 -1.56 11.41 8.49
CA LEU A 139 -0.58 10.74 9.34
C LEU A 139 -0.57 11.28 10.78
N LYS A 140 -1.05 12.51 11.01
CA LYS A 140 -1.24 13.07 12.36
C LYS A 140 -2.61 12.73 12.98
N SER A 141 -3.53 12.15 12.22
CA SER A 141 -4.86 11.79 12.70
C SER A 141 -4.77 10.74 13.81
N PRO A 142 -5.58 10.84 14.88
CA PRO A 142 -5.60 9.86 15.97
C PRO A 142 -6.10 8.48 15.53
N LYS A 143 -6.57 8.31 14.28
CA LYS A 143 -6.97 6.99 13.74
C LYS A 143 -5.78 6.13 13.36
N PHE A 144 -4.61 6.75 13.12
CA PHE A 144 -3.36 6.04 12.91
C PHE A 144 -2.63 5.94 14.25
N THR A 145 -2.92 4.90 15.02
CA THR A 145 -2.20 4.61 16.29
C THR A 145 -1.22 3.45 16.11
N GLU A 146 -1.65 2.39 15.44
CA GLU A 146 -0.90 1.14 15.29
C GLU A 146 -0.77 0.76 13.81
N LEU A 147 -0.22 1.66 13.01
CA LEU A 147 0.03 1.38 11.60
C LEU A 147 1.12 0.31 11.47
N GLN A 148 0.76 -0.85 10.93
CA GLN A 148 1.66 -1.98 10.74
C GLN A 148 2.29 -2.02 9.35
N LEU A 149 1.57 -1.52 8.33
CA LEU A 149 2.04 -1.46 6.95
C LEU A 149 1.92 -0.05 6.41
N LEU A 150 3.06 0.50 5.97
CA LEU A 150 3.12 1.74 5.22
C LEU A 150 3.79 1.51 3.87
N GLU A 151 3.09 1.79 2.79
CA GLU A 151 3.60 1.58 1.45
C GLU A 151 3.36 2.78 0.55
N PHE A 152 4.45 3.40 0.12
CA PHE A 152 4.48 4.27 -1.04
C PHE A 152 4.94 3.44 -2.24
N TYR A 153 4.06 3.18 -3.19
CA TYR A 153 4.36 2.32 -4.33
C TYR A 153 4.40 3.09 -5.65
N TYR A 154 5.08 2.50 -6.63
CA TYR A 154 5.15 3.02 -7.99
C TYR A 154 4.11 2.33 -8.89
N SER A 155 3.20 3.09 -9.50
CA SER A 155 2.26 2.58 -10.50
C SER A 155 2.73 2.96 -11.91
N PRO A 156 3.07 2.01 -12.79
CA PRO A 156 3.48 2.29 -14.17
C PRO A 156 2.39 2.97 -15.02
N GLY A 157 1.11 2.84 -14.62
CA GLY A 157 -0.03 3.47 -15.29
C GLY A 157 -0.31 4.90 -14.86
N ASN A 158 0.33 5.40 -13.79
CA ASN A 158 0.27 6.80 -13.44
C ASN A 158 1.27 7.53 -14.32
N HIS A 159 0.80 8.00 -15.48
CA HIS A 159 1.56 8.89 -16.33
C HIS A 159 2.00 10.11 -15.51
N LEU A 160 3.21 10.08 -14.98
CA LEU A 160 3.92 11.33 -14.69
C LEU A 160 4.03 12.02 -16.05
N PRO A 161 3.45 13.22 -16.23
CA PRO A 161 3.69 14.00 -17.43
C PRO A 161 5.20 14.07 -17.64
N ASP A 162 5.69 13.92 -18.87
CA ASP A 162 7.14 13.98 -19.17
C ASP A 162 7.81 15.28 -18.67
N THR A 163 7.01 16.31 -18.39
CA THR A 163 7.37 17.56 -17.72
C THR A 163 7.80 17.42 -16.25
N GLU A 164 7.47 16.32 -15.56
CA GLU A 164 7.79 16.11 -14.13
C GLU A 164 9.11 15.38 -13.88
N ARG A 165 9.83 14.96 -14.94
CA ARG A 165 11.18 14.34 -14.82
C ARG A 165 12.23 15.29 -14.23
N HIS A 166 11.91 16.58 -14.13
CA HIS A 166 12.75 17.63 -13.55
C HIS A 166 12.22 18.20 -12.23
N LEU A 167 11.11 17.69 -11.68
CA LEU A 167 10.67 18.12 -10.36
C LEU A 167 11.62 17.58 -9.26
N PRO A 168 11.84 18.36 -8.19
CA PRO A 168 12.53 17.87 -7.02
C PRO A 168 11.81 16.63 -6.49
N VAL A 169 12.57 15.56 -6.19
CA VAL A 169 12.00 14.36 -5.58
C VAL A 169 11.38 14.77 -4.25
N PRO A 170 10.12 14.41 -4.00
CA PRO A 170 9.42 14.88 -2.81
C PRO A 170 10.00 14.22 -1.56
N SER A 171 10.26 15.04 -0.54
CA SER A 171 10.70 14.54 0.76
C SER A 171 9.55 13.83 1.47
N THR A 172 9.87 12.74 2.16
CA THR A 172 8.89 12.01 2.96
C THR A 172 8.45 12.84 4.17
N PRO A 173 7.16 12.79 4.56
CA PRO A 173 6.68 13.53 5.71
C PRO A 173 7.30 13.07 7.02
N MET A 174 7.69 14.03 7.87
CA MET A 174 8.23 13.75 9.21
C MET A 174 7.25 12.99 10.10
N SER A 175 5.95 13.10 9.84
CA SER A 175 4.86 12.45 10.58
C SER A 175 4.96 10.92 10.58
N ILE A 176 5.67 10.31 9.64
CA ILE A 176 5.89 8.86 9.57
C ILE A 176 6.61 8.32 10.81
N SER A 177 7.48 9.14 11.44
CA SER A 177 8.20 8.78 12.67
C SER A 177 7.29 8.37 13.83
N ARG A 178 6.01 8.77 13.82
CA ARG A 178 5.01 8.38 14.83
C ARG A 178 4.73 6.88 14.84
N PHE A 179 4.94 6.20 13.72
CA PHE A 179 4.64 4.78 13.55
C PHE A 179 5.85 3.88 13.72
N SER A 180 7.01 4.45 14.10
CA SER A 180 8.26 3.70 14.13
C SER A 180 8.18 2.46 15.04
N SER A 181 7.45 2.56 16.16
CA SER A 181 7.27 1.45 17.10
C SER A 181 6.17 0.44 16.75
N SER A 182 5.41 0.63 15.65
CA SER A 182 4.30 -0.27 15.25
C SER A 182 4.46 -0.85 13.85
N LEU A 183 5.32 -0.25 13.02
CA LEU A 183 5.56 -0.70 11.65
C LEU A 183 6.26 -2.06 11.59
N HIS A 184 5.66 -2.96 10.82
CA HIS A 184 6.17 -4.29 10.48
C HIS A 184 6.63 -4.35 9.02
N THR A 185 5.98 -3.61 8.12
CA THR A 185 6.32 -3.52 6.70
C THR A 185 6.35 -2.07 6.26
N ALA A 186 7.44 -1.67 5.60
CA ALA A 186 7.62 -0.33 5.07
C ALA A 186 8.15 -0.39 3.63
N THR A 187 7.43 0.25 2.72
CA THR A 187 7.86 0.44 1.33
C THR A 187 7.90 1.92 1.02
N PHE A 188 9.04 2.40 0.54
CA PHE A 188 9.24 3.77 0.11
C PHE A 188 9.62 3.76 -1.37
N ALA A 189 8.82 4.41 -2.21
CA ALA A 189 9.10 4.53 -3.65
C ALA A 189 9.11 5.98 -4.12
N LEU A 190 10.07 6.32 -4.99
CA LEU A 190 10.19 7.63 -5.66
C LEU A 190 10.16 8.85 -4.71
N CYS A 191 10.75 8.71 -3.53
CA CYS A 191 10.79 9.75 -2.51
C CYS A 191 12.21 10.03 -2.03
N ASP A 192 12.38 11.14 -1.31
CA ASP A 192 13.60 11.50 -0.62
C ASP A 192 13.43 11.22 0.87
N LEU A 193 14.32 10.39 1.43
CA LEU A 193 14.38 10.09 2.86
C LEU A 193 15.46 10.97 3.49
N PRO A 194 15.08 12.10 4.12
CA PRO A 194 16.06 13.03 4.66
C PRO A 194 16.70 12.47 5.93
N ASP A 195 17.98 12.80 6.15
CA ASP A 195 18.77 12.21 7.23
C ASP A 195 18.16 12.47 8.63
N ASN A 196 17.55 13.63 8.82
CA ASN A 196 16.86 13.98 10.07
C ASN A 196 15.64 13.07 10.35
N LEU A 197 14.94 12.60 9.31
CA LEU A 197 13.87 11.61 9.45
C LEU A 197 14.47 10.27 9.91
N VAL A 198 15.52 9.82 9.23
CA VAL A 198 16.19 8.54 9.51
C VAL A 198 16.72 8.48 10.94
N LEU A 199 17.30 9.57 11.46
CA LEU A 199 17.74 9.66 12.86
C LEU A 199 16.60 9.43 13.87
N ASN A 200 15.37 9.78 13.50
CA ASN A 200 14.19 9.61 14.35
C ASN A 200 13.43 8.30 14.09
N LEU A 201 13.79 7.54 13.05
CA LEU A 201 13.17 6.26 12.72
C LEU A 201 13.84 5.13 13.51
N GLN A 202 13.23 4.76 14.63
CA GLN A 202 13.54 3.53 15.37
C GLN A 202 12.45 2.51 15.10
N LEU A 203 12.74 1.53 14.24
CA LEU A 203 11.81 0.58 13.64
C LEU A 203 12.03 -0.85 14.20
N PRO A 204 11.83 -1.08 15.51
CA PRO A 204 12.23 -2.32 16.20
C PRO A 204 11.51 -3.57 15.70
N PHE A 205 10.30 -3.44 15.19
CA PHE A 205 9.46 -4.57 14.74
C PHE A 205 9.40 -4.71 13.22
N LEU A 206 10.16 -3.90 12.48
CA LEU A 206 10.12 -3.90 11.03
C LEU A 206 10.78 -5.16 10.48
N LYS A 207 9.98 -6.02 9.85
CA LYS A 207 10.41 -7.28 9.23
C LYS A 207 10.72 -7.12 7.76
N LYS A 208 10.04 -6.19 7.07
CA LYS A 208 10.17 -5.99 5.62
C LYS A 208 10.41 -4.52 5.31
N LEU A 209 11.52 -4.24 4.63
CA LEU A 209 11.85 -2.90 4.12
C LEU A 209 12.08 -2.96 2.61
N SER A 210 11.41 -2.08 1.87
CA SER A 210 11.60 -1.91 0.44
C SER A 210 11.88 -0.45 0.10
N LEU A 211 13.02 -0.17 -0.53
CA LEU A 211 13.41 1.16 -0.99
C LEU A 211 13.53 1.13 -2.51
N VAL A 212 12.60 1.80 -3.22
CA VAL A 212 12.51 1.77 -4.68
C VAL A 212 12.67 3.16 -5.28
N ARG A 213 13.80 3.41 -5.95
CA ARG A 213 14.18 4.70 -6.55
C ARG A 213 14.15 5.85 -5.53
N VAL A 214 14.58 5.56 -4.31
CA VAL A 214 14.63 6.50 -3.18
C VAL A 214 15.94 7.28 -3.19
N ARG A 215 15.89 8.58 -2.89
CA ARG A 215 17.08 9.38 -2.58
C ARG A 215 17.36 9.29 -1.07
N ILE A 216 18.55 8.83 -0.71
CA ILE A 216 19.01 8.65 0.67
C ILE A 216 20.53 8.75 0.71
N SER A 217 21.10 9.32 1.77
CA SER A 217 22.55 9.32 1.96
C SER A 217 23.07 7.93 2.33
N GLU A 218 24.33 7.62 2.00
CA GLU A 218 24.94 6.32 2.35
C GLU A 218 24.96 6.10 3.87
N ALA A 219 25.24 7.16 4.65
CA ALA A 219 25.20 7.12 6.11
C ALA A 219 23.81 6.75 6.65
N SER A 220 22.76 7.37 6.12
CA SER A 220 21.37 7.05 6.49
C SER A 220 20.97 5.65 6.08
N LEU A 221 21.37 5.18 4.90
CA LEU A 221 21.10 3.82 4.45
C LEU A 221 21.74 2.78 5.39
N HIS A 222 23.01 2.97 5.76
CA HIS A 222 23.68 2.11 6.74
C HIS A 222 23.05 2.21 8.14
N SER A 223 22.62 3.41 8.56
CA SER A 223 21.89 3.58 9.82
C SER A 223 20.58 2.78 9.85
N ILE A 224 19.82 2.78 8.74
CA ILE A 224 18.56 2.03 8.65
C ILE A 224 18.82 0.52 8.76
N ILE A 225 19.79 0.03 8.01
CA ILE A 225 20.08 -1.41 7.90
C ILE A 225 20.71 -1.96 9.20
N HIS A 226 21.60 -1.19 9.83
CA HIS A 226 22.39 -1.67 10.98
C HIS A 226 21.80 -1.32 12.34
N SER A 227 21.12 -0.17 12.47
CA SER A 227 20.66 0.34 13.77
C SER A 227 19.14 0.51 13.87
N SER A 228 18.47 1.02 12.83
CA SER A 228 17.04 1.33 12.94
C SER A 228 16.14 0.08 12.90
N CYS A 229 16.54 -1.00 12.24
CA CYS A 229 15.67 -2.15 11.96
C CYS A 229 16.26 -3.48 12.47
N PRO A 230 16.28 -3.75 13.79
CA PRO A 230 16.89 -4.96 14.36
C PRO A 230 16.16 -6.26 13.98
N ALA A 231 14.85 -6.21 13.72
CA ALA A 231 14.03 -7.38 13.36
C ALA A 231 13.92 -7.61 11.84
N LEU A 232 14.76 -6.97 11.03
CA LEU A 232 14.64 -6.98 9.57
C LEU A 232 14.94 -8.37 8.98
N GLU A 233 13.94 -8.97 8.34
CA GLU A 233 14.02 -10.29 7.69
C GLU A 233 14.14 -10.19 6.16
N CYS A 234 13.56 -9.15 5.56
CA CYS A 234 13.51 -8.94 4.11
C CYS A 234 13.89 -7.51 3.75
N LEU A 235 14.89 -7.37 2.87
CA LEU A 235 15.36 -6.08 2.38
C LEU A 235 15.34 -6.06 0.85
N VAL A 236 14.63 -5.09 0.27
CA VAL A 236 14.63 -4.84 -1.17
C VAL A 236 15.17 -3.44 -1.42
N LEU A 237 16.22 -3.33 -2.22
CA LEU A 237 16.89 -2.08 -2.57
C LEU A 237 16.96 -1.95 -4.09
N VAL A 238 16.26 -0.96 -4.63
CA VAL A 238 16.30 -0.63 -6.06
C VAL A 238 16.70 0.83 -6.19
N PHE A 239 17.95 1.13 -6.50
CA PHE A 239 18.46 2.49 -6.64
C PHE A 239 18.82 2.81 -8.07
N THR A 240 18.50 4.04 -8.48
CA THR A 240 18.90 4.60 -9.78
C THR A 240 20.10 5.54 -9.69
N VAL A 241 20.57 5.83 -8.48
CA VAL A 241 21.73 6.68 -8.23
C VAL A 241 22.92 5.78 -7.91
N ARG A 242 24.11 6.17 -8.36
CA ARG A 242 25.32 5.42 -8.13
C ARG A 242 25.69 5.42 -6.65
N ILE A 243 25.80 4.24 -6.04
CA ILE A 243 26.30 4.06 -4.68
C ILE A 243 27.77 3.60 -4.75
N GLY A 244 28.63 4.22 -3.96
CA GLY A 244 30.06 3.89 -3.95
C GLY A 244 30.29 2.46 -3.47
N CYS A 245 30.00 2.22 -2.19
CA CYS A 245 30.12 0.92 -1.54
C CYS A 245 28.92 0.71 -0.62
N LEU A 246 28.21 -0.41 -0.77
CA LEU A 246 27.10 -0.77 0.12
C LEU A 246 27.54 -1.87 1.06
N GLN A 247 27.52 -1.60 2.36
CA GLN A 247 27.84 -2.59 3.39
C GLN A 247 26.57 -3.05 4.09
N ILE A 248 26.35 -4.36 4.15
CA ILE A 248 25.21 -4.97 4.81
C ILE A 248 25.70 -5.85 5.96
N LYS A 249 25.30 -5.48 7.16
CA LYS A 249 25.49 -6.24 8.39
C LYS A 249 24.16 -6.38 9.12
N SER A 250 23.56 -7.56 9.10
CA SER A 250 22.31 -7.80 9.80
C SER A 250 22.18 -9.26 10.22
N PRO A 251 21.98 -9.54 11.53
CA PRO A 251 21.92 -10.90 12.05
C PRO A 251 20.64 -11.65 11.64
N ASN A 252 19.54 -10.94 11.41
CA ASN A 252 18.21 -11.51 11.21
C ASN A 252 17.76 -11.51 9.74
N LEU A 253 18.57 -10.94 8.85
CA LEU A 253 18.20 -10.77 7.45
C LEU A 253 18.21 -12.11 6.72
N VAL A 254 17.06 -12.50 6.19
CA VAL A 254 16.82 -13.81 5.52
C VAL A 254 16.84 -13.65 4.00
N ARG A 255 16.29 -12.55 3.49
CA ARG A 255 16.12 -12.31 2.05
C ARG A 255 16.60 -10.92 1.67
N ILE A 256 17.38 -10.86 0.60
CA ILE A 256 17.90 -9.62 0.04
C ILE A 256 17.59 -9.59 -1.46
N GLY A 257 16.98 -8.50 -1.92
CA GLY A 257 16.83 -8.17 -3.34
C GLY A 257 17.52 -6.84 -3.61
N ILE A 258 18.48 -6.81 -4.54
CA ILE A 258 19.30 -5.62 -4.79
C ILE A 258 19.39 -5.32 -6.29
N SER A 259 19.22 -4.06 -6.64
CA SER A 259 19.42 -3.47 -7.96
C SER A 259 20.01 -2.08 -7.79
N PHE A 260 21.31 -1.87 -8.05
CA PHE A 260 21.90 -0.53 -8.05
C PHE A 260 23.20 -0.47 -8.86
N ASP A 261 23.44 0.68 -9.50
CA ASP A 261 24.74 0.98 -10.10
C ASP A 261 25.74 1.29 -8.97
N GLY A 262 26.83 0.55 -8.86
CA GLY A 262 27.82 0.80 -7.82
C GLY A 262 29.13 0.05 -7.99
N ARG A 263 30.11 0.36 -7.14
CA ARG A 263 31.41 -0.31 -7.22
C ARG A 263 31.40 -1.63 -6.47
N GLN A 264 30.92 -1.63 -5.24
CA GLN A 264 31.04 -2.79 -4.38
C GLN A 264 29.82 -2.99 -3.49
N LEU A 265 29.38 -4.25 -3.36
CA LEU A 265 28.45 -4.73 -2.34
C LEU A 265 29.21 -5.65 -1.40
N ILE A 266 29.22 -5.36 -0.10
CA ILE A 266 29.88 -6.18 0.92
C ILE A 266 28.84 -6.68 1.90
N ILE A 267 28.60 -8.00 1.91
CA ILE A 267 27.82 -8.67 2.96
C ILE A 267 28.83 -9.12 4.02
N GLN A 268 28.91 -8.37 5.12
CA GLN A 268 29.93 -8.63 6.15
C GLN A 268 29.54 -9.79 7.06
N ASP A 269 28.39 -9.69 7.71
CA ASP A 269 27.91 -10.67 8.66
C ASP A 269 26.38 -10.77 8.57
N ALA A 270 25.92 -11.83 7.89
CA ALA A 270 24.51 -12.12 7.66
C ALA A 270 24.22 -13.61 7.91
N PRO A 271 24.31 -14.08 9.17
CA PRO A 271 24.21 -15.50 9.54
C PRO A 271 22.87 -16.16 9.20
N SER A 272 21.81 -15.37 9.05
CA SER A 272 20.46 -15.87 8.73
C SER A 272 20.11 -15.77 7.25
N LEU A 273 21.01 -15.23 6.41
CA LEU A 273 20.73 -14.96 5.02
C LEU A 273 20.56 -16.25 4.23
N GLN A 274 19.40 -16.45 3.62
CA GLN A 274 19.06 -17.62 2.82
C GLN A 274 18.98 -17.31 1.32
N ARG A 275 18.49 -16.12 0.95
CA ARG A 275 18.29 -15.76 -0.45
C ARG A 275 18.88 -14.39 -0.76
N LEU A 276 19.74 -14.35 -1.76
CA LEU A 276 20.27 -13.13 -2.35
C LEU A 276 19.87 -13.08 -3.82
N ILE A 277 19.08 -12.07 -4.18
CA ILE A 277 18.63 -11.82 -5.56
C ILE A 277 19.25 -10.52 -6.03
N ILE A 278 19.93 -10.57 -7.18
CA ILE A 278 20.59 -9.42 -7.80
C ILE A 278 19.95 -9.16 -9.16
N ASP A 279 19.53 -7.93 -9.39
CA ASP A 279 19.11 -7.48 -10.71
C ASP A 279 20.33 -7.00 -11.50
N SER A 280 20.62 -7.62 -12.65
CA SER A 280 21.80 -7.28 -13.45
C SER A 280 21.62 -6.02 -14.31
N SER A 281 20.39 -5.49 -14.39
CA SER A 281 20.10 -4.22 -15.09
C SER A 281 20.96 -3.08 -14.56
N TYR A 282 21.27 -3.13 -13.25
CA TYR A 282 22.21 -2.25 -12.56
C TYR A 282 22.90 -3.09 -11.47
N SER A 283 23.95 -3.81 -11.83
CA SER A 283 24.73 -4.62 -10.87
C SER A 283 25.98 -3.89 -10.39
N PRO A 284 26.37 -4.03 -9.11
CA PRO A 284 27.67 -3.55 -8.64
C PRO A 284 28.81 -4.26 -9.38
N LEU A 285 29.96 -3.59 -9.56
CA LEU A 285 31.13 -4.20 -10.21
C LEU A 285 31.67 -5.42 -9.43
N GLN A 286 31.56 -5.39 -8.10
CA GLN A 286 32.02 -6.46 -7.23
C GLN A 286 31.03 -6.76 -6.11
N ILE A 287 30.79 -8.05 -5.86
CA ILE A 287 30.06 -8.53 -4.69
C ILE A 287 31.00 -9.36 -3.82
N THR A 288 31.11 -9.00 -2.55
CA THR A 288 31.93 -9.71 -1.56
C THR A 288 31.02 -10.21 -0.45
N VAL A 289 30.87 -11.53 -0.33
CA VAL A 289 30.10 -12.17 0.75
C VAL A 289 31.09 -12.76 1.75
N LEU A 290 31.34 -12.05 2.84
CA LEU A 290 32.31 -12.48 3.85
C LEU A 290 31.76 -13.63 4.69
N SER A 291 30.56 -13.49 5.27
CA SER A 291 29.92 -14.49 6.12
C SER A 291 28.40 -14.52 5.92
N ALA A 292 27.90 -15.55 5.25
CA ALA A 292 26.49 -15.86 5.06
C ALA A 292 26.27 -17.39 5.04
N PRO A 293 26.51 -18.10 6.16
CA PRO A 293 26.56 -19.57 6.22
C PRO A 293 25.26 -20.29 5.83
N LYS A 294 24.10 -19.62 5.85
CA LYS A 294 22.81 -20.21 5.48
C LYS A 294 22.37 -19.87 4.05
N LEU A 295 23.24 -19.29 3.24
CA LEU A 295 22.88 -18.82 1.91
C LEU A 295 22.60 -20.02 0.99
N GLU A 296 21.33 -20.24 0.65
CA GLU A 296 20.87 -21.36 -0.17
C GLU A 296 20.60 -20.96 -1.61
N THR A 297 20.23 -19.70 -1.85
CA THR A 297 19.82 -19.22 -3.18
C THR A 297 20.56 -17.95 -3.54
N LEU A 298 21.31 -18.02 -4.63
CA LEU A 298 21.81 -16.87 -5.36
C LEU A 298 21.05 -16.77 -6.69
N GLY A 299 20.16 -15.78 -6.80
CA GLY A 299 19.42 -15.51 -8.03
C GLY A 299 19.98 -14.29 -8.73
N VAL A 300 20.23 -14.39 -10.04
CA VAL A 300 20.46 -13.21 -10.88
C VAL A 300 19.33 -13.14 -11.89
N THR A 301 18.65 -11.99 -11.97
CA THR A 301 17.45 -11.89 -12.81
C THR A 301 17.79 -11.85 -14.30
N HIS A 302 18.96 -11.34 -14.68
CA HIS A 302 19.43 -11.10 -16.05
C HIS A 302 20.95 -11.44 -16.13
N ASP A 303 21.54 -11.59 -17.33
CA ASP A 303 22.96 -11.94 -17.47
C ASP A 303 23.88 -10.87 -16.85
N LEU A 304 24.91 -11.28 -16.10
CA LEU A 304 25.88 -10.39 -15.47
C LEU A 304 26.83 -9.79 -16.52
N CYS A 305 27.19 -8.52 -16.37
CA CYS A 305 28.20 -7.86 -17.21
C CYS A 305 29.55 -8.59 -17.14
N ALA A 306 30.30 -8.61 -18.26
CA ALA A 306 31.58 -9.33 -18.41
C ALA A 306 32.72 -8.92 -17.43
N HIS A 307 32.53 -7.85 -16.65
CA HIS A 307 33.49 -7.35 -15.65
C HIS A 307 33.01 -7.52 -14.20
N PHE A 308 31.90 -8.24 -13.99
CA PHE A 308 31.36 -8.53 -12.68
C PHE A 308 32.22 -9.55 -11.94
N ASN A 309 32.59 -9.26 -10.69
CA ASN A 309 33.36 -10.16 -9.85
C ASN A 309 32.58 -10.52 -8.58
N MET A 310 32.49 -11.81 -8.25
CA MET A 310 31.88 -12.28 -7.01
C MET A 310 32.90 -13.06 -6.17
N VAL A 311 33.06 -12.65 -4.92
CA VAL A 311 34.04 -13.20 -3.98
C VAL A 311 33.31 -13.71 -2.74
N PHE A 312 33.50 -14.99 -2.42
CA PHE A 312 33.02 -15.60 -1.18
C PHE A 312 34.17 -15.76 -0.19
N GLY A 313 33.95 -15.34 1.05
CA GLY A 313 34.84 -15.54 2.18
C GLY A 313 34.65 -16.93 2.79
N SER A 314 33.98 -17.01 3.94
CA SER A 314 33.68 -18.26 4.64
C SER A 314 32.38 -18.94 4.21
N THR A 315 31.70 -18.38 3.20
CA THR A 315 30.39 -18.87 2.74
C THR A 315 30.59 -20.01 1.74
N VAL A 316 30.03 -21.18 2.04
CA VAL A 316 30.00 -22.34 1.14
C VAL A 316 28.61 -22.39 0.52
N LEU A 317 28.53 -22.22 -0.81
CA LEU A 317 27.31 -22.35 -1.61
C LEU A 317 27.12 -23.80 -2.08
#